data_AF-A0A969WIR9-F1
#
_entry.id   AF-A0A969WIR9-F1
#
_cell.length_a   1.000
_cell.length_b   1.000
_cell.length_c   1.000
_cell.angle_alpha   90.00
_cell.angle_beta   90.00
_cell.angle_gamma   90.00
#
_symmetry.space_group_name_H-M   'P 1'
#
loop_
_entity.id
_entity.type
_entity.pdbx_description
1 polymer ?
#
loop_
_entity_poly.entity_id
_entity_poly.type
_entity_poly.pdbx_seq_one_letter_code
_entity_poly.pdbx_strand_id
1 'polypeptide(L)'
;MKKSHWIAGVLAVMLSFVVVTAVYAFKYQVRWGDTVWGLSRTYGTTVQAITDANQLADPNLIFAGQILEIPVEATHPPPIVTPPPVVTPPPEGTVLYTVRWGDTLYSIARYFNTTVYAIQQYNYIPNPNLIFPGQQLIIPVGGNPPVVTPPPVTPPPVTPPPGVTPTPSPTPPTTTPPPINNTQLGGQSFNMDNKANMERAGMTWLKIQYKWTAGDSPDALRASIEEAHNNGFKILISVAGKQVYPPANGIDFNSFVIFISRLAGLNPDAIEIWNEENIDFEWPAGQINPTTYVNSMLAPSFHAIKGANPNIIVISGALAPTGFDNGTNAWSDARYLQGMQAAGAVNYMDCIGMHYNVGATSPYATSGHPADAGDNHYTWYYQPMLDVYYNSFYGARPICVTELGYLSPEGFDGLPPAFNWAANTTVADQALWLGQAVEISISHSVPLAIVYNVDFRKYEPDGDPQAGYAIMRPDGTCPACDTLGAVMGK
;
A
#
# COMPACT_ATOMS: atom_id res chain seq x y z
N MET A 1 75.06 30.98 48.09
CA MET A 1 74.83 29.82 47.20
C MET A 1 74.39 28.61 48.01
N LYS A 2 73.12 28.20 47.93
CA LYS A 2 72.64 26.81 47.85
C LYS A 2 71.10 26.80 47.88
N LYS A 3 70.53 26.08 46.91
CA LYS A 3 69.10 25.87 46.63
C LYS A 3 68.49 24.90 47.67
N SER A 4 67.19 25.00 47.93
CA SER A 4 66.29 23.82 47.91
C SER A 4 64.82 24.22 47.89
N HIS A 5 64.05 23.41 47.18
CA HIS A 5 62.69 23.65 46.70
C HIS A 5 61.59 23.16 47.67
N TRP A 6 60.44 23.84 47.61
CA TRP A 6 59.04 23.35 47.56
C TRP A 6 58.68 22.01 48.23
N ILE A 7 57.62 22.02 49.05
CA ILE A 7 56.41 21.18 48.96
C ILE A 7 55.31 21.89 49.76
N ALA A 8 54.19 22.24 49.12
CA ALA A 8 52.93 22.56 49.79
C ALA A 8 51.85 21.68 49.15
N GLY A 9 51.37 20.70 49.92
CA GLY A 9 50.26 19.83 49.52
C GLY A 9 48.93 20.55 49.74
N VAL A 10 48.04 20.48 48.75
CA VAL A 10 46.65 20.95 48.86
C VAL A 10 45.74 19.73 48.84
N LEU A 11 44.98 19.55 49.93
CA LEU A 11 43.84 18.64 50.01
C LEU A 11 42.73 19.14 49.06
N ALA A 12 42.26 18.30 48.14
CA ALA A 12 41.06 18.55 47.37
C ALA A 12 39.88 17.81 48.02
N VAL A 13 38.92 18.58 48.58
CA VAL A 13 37.60 18.08 48.97
C VAL A 13 36.73 18.09 47.72
N MET A 14 36.43 16.92 47.16
CA MET A 14 35.50 16.75 46.05
C MET A 14 34.06 16.77 46.58
N LEU A 15 33.35 17.88 46.35
CA LEU A 15 31.91 17.98 46.57
C LEU A 15 31.20 17.46 45.30
N SER A 16 30.65 16.25 45.35
CA SER A 16 29.86 15.69 44.25
C SER A 16 28.48 16.34 44.23
N PHE A 17 28.23 17.24 43.28
CA PHE A 17 26.88 17.68 42.95
C PHE A 17 26.14 16.52 42.26
N VAL A 18 25.20 15.88 42.96
CA VAL A 18 24.20 15.03 42.30
C VAL A 18 23.18 15.97 41.67
N VAL A 19 23.31 16.21 40.37
CA VAL A 19 22.27 16.87 39.59
C VAL A 19 21.15 15.85 39.40
N VAL A 20 20.04 16.01 40.11
CA VAL A 20 18.81 15.25 39.83
C VAL A 20 18.19 15.89 38.60
N THR A 21 18.36 15.27 37.43
CA THR A 21 17.65 15.67 36.21
C THR A 21 16.18 15.28 36.36
N ALA A 22 15.27 16.23 36.16
CA ALA A 22 13.86 15.94 36.10
C ALA A 22 13.55 15.30 34.73
N VAL A 23 13.11 14.04 34.73
CA VAL A 23 12.60 13.33 33.57
C VAL A 23 11.08 13.46 33.61
N TYR A 24 10.47 13.97 32.54
CA TYR A 24 9.02 14.01 32.39
C TYR A 24 8.63 13.10 31.23
N ALA A 25 7.49 12.42 31.30
CA ALA A 25 6.97 11.63 30.19
C ALA A 25 5.64 12.21 29.71
N PHE A 26 5.38 12.15 28.41
CA PHE A 26 4.06 12.45 27.86
C PHE A 26 3.49 11.22 27.15
N LYS A 27 2.16 11.15 27.07
CA LYS A 27 1.46 10.06 26.39
C LYS A 27 1.39 10.36 24.90
N TYR A 28 1.91 9.44 24.09
CA TYR A 28 1.88 9.49 22.65
C TYR A 28 1.08 8.30 22.13
N GLN A 29 0.10 8.58 21.26
CA GLN A 29 -0.63 7.52 20.57
C GLN A 29 0.12 7.14 19.31
N VAL A 30 0.64 5.91 19.28
CA VAL A 30 1.36 5.31 18.15
C VAL A 30 0.50 5.44 16.89
N ARG A 31 1.06 6.05 15.86
CA ARG A 31 0.50 6.16 14.52
C ARG A 31 1.06 5.06 13.65
N TRP A 32 0.38 4.82 12.54
CA TRP A 32 0.86 3.85 11.57
C TRP A 32 2.21 4.28 10.99
N GLY A 33 3.18 3.37 10.94
CA GLY A 33 4.57 3.63 10.54
C GLY A 33 5.50 4.11 11.65
N ASP A 34 5.00 4.33 12.87
CA ASP A 34 5.87 4.63 14.01
C ASP A 34 6.67 3.40 14.44
N THR A 35 7.90 3.65 14.89
CA THR A 35 8.75 2.66 15.56
C THR A 35 9.27 3.25 16.86
N VAL A 36 9.57 2.43 17.87
CA VAL A 36 10.19 2.93 19.11
C VAL A 36 11.51 3.65 18.81
N TRP A 37 12.26 3.16 17.82
CA TRP A 37 13.46 3.82 17.30
C TRP A 37 13.15 5.20 16.71
N GLY A 38 12.16 5.31 15.82
CA GLY A 38 11.74 6.58 15.22
C GLY A 38 11.22 7.59 16.25
N LEU A 39 10.41 7.14 17.20
CA LEU A 39 9.89 7.97 18.30
C LEU A 39 11.02 8.45 19.22
N SER A 40 12.00 7.60 19.51
CA SER A 40 13.16 7.99 20.33
C SER A 40 13.96 9.14 19.71
N ARG A 41 14.12 9.13 18.38
CA ARG A 41 14.80 10.19 17.64
C ARG A 41 13.94 11.45 17.54
N THR A 42 12.66 11.28 17.25
CA THR A 42 11.71 12.40 17.13
C THR A 42 11.60 13.19 18.43
N TYR A 43 11.61 12.52 19.58
CA TYR A 43 11.39 13.14 20.88
C TYR A 43 12.65 13.32 21.73
N GLY A 44 13.84 13.09 21.16
CA GLY A 44 15.10 13.34 21.85
C GLY A 44 15.30 12.46 23.09
N THR A 45 14.92 11.18 23.00
CA THR A 45 15.07 10.17 24.05
C THR A 45 15.76 8.91 23.51
N THR A 46 15.79 7.82 24.28
CA THR A 46 16.40 6.55 23.84
C THR A 46 15.36 5.45 23.67
N VAL A 47 15.64 4.50 22.76
CA VAL A 47 14.84 3.27 22.61
C VAL A 47 14.70 2.57 23.95
N GLN A 48 15.80 2.43 24.69
CA GLN A 48 15.80 1.79 26.00
C GLN A 48 14.89 2.53 26.99
N ALA A 49 14.94 3.87 27.05
CA ALA A 49 14.08 4.65 27.94
C ALA A 49 12.59 4.48 27.61
N ILE A 50 12.21 4.46 26.33
CA ILE A 50 10.82 4.20 25.92
C ILE A 50 10.42 2.76 26.24
N THR A 51 11.31 1.80 25.99
CA THR A 51 11.07 0.36 26.26
C THR A 51 10.83 0.12 27.75
N ASP A 52 11.69 0.70 28.60
CA ASP A 52 11.63 0.58 30.05
C ASP A 52 10.39 1.28 30.62
N ALA A 53 10.07 2.49 30.13
CA ALA A 53 8.90 3.26 30.56
C ALA A 53 7.58 2.55 30.23
N ASN A 54 7.54 1.74 29.18
CA ASN A 54 6.34 1.07 28.70
C ASN A 54 6.33 -0.45 28.90
N GLN A 55 7.36 -1.00 29.55
CA GLN A 55 7.54 -2.44 29.78
C GLN A 55 7.38 -3.27 28.48
N LEU A 56 7.91 -2.76 27.36
CA LEU A 56 7.80 -3.44 26.07
C LEU A 56 8.69 -4.69 26.08
N ALA A 57 8.08 -5.86 25.84
CA ALA A 57 8.83 -7.12 25.73
C ALA A 57 9.72 -7.16 24.48
N ASP A 58 9.31 -6.50 23.40
CA ASP A 58 10.10 -6.27 22.18
C ASP A 58 9.93 -4.81 21.72
N PRO A 59 11.01 -4.00 21.65
CA PRO A 59 10.94 -2.61 21.18
C PRO A 59 10.62 -2.47 19.68
N ASN A 60 10.66 -3.56 18.90
CA ASN A 60 10.26 -3.53 17.49
C ASN A 60 8.77 -3.84 17.30
N LEU A 61 8.05 -4.22 18.36
CA LEU A 61 6.65 -4.60 18.31
C LEU A 61 5.79 -3.60 19.08
N ILE A 62 5.39 -2.53 18.38
CA ILE A 62 4.38 -1.57 18.86
C ILE A 62 3.20 -1.52 17.87
N PHE A 63 2.00 -1.28 18.39
CA PHE A 63 0.78 -1.33 17.60
C PHE A 63 0.22 0.08 17.39
N ALA A 64 -0.28 0.39 16.19
CA ALA A 64 -1.01 1.63 15.96
C ALA A 64 -2.20 1.75 16.93
N GLY A 65 -2.37 2.94 17.52
CA GLY A 65 -3.34 3.18 18.58
C GLY A 65 -2.83 2.87 20.00
N GLN A 66 -1.73 2.15 20.16
CA GLN A 66 -1.07 1.94 21.45
C GLN A 66 -0.65 3.29 22.04
N ILE A 67 -0.87 3.49 23.34
CA ILE A 67 -0.40 4.67 24.04
C ILE A 67 0.95 4.36 24.67
N LEU A 68 2.00 5.03 24.22
CA LEU A 68 3.34 4.97 24.81
C LEU A 68 3.59 6.19 25.68
N GLU A 69 4.16 5.99 26.85
CA GLU A 69 4.82 7.03 27.63
C GLU A 69 6.19 7.29 27.01
N ILE A 70 6.41 8.50 26.50
CA ILE A 70 7.67 8.91 25.90
C ILE A 70 8.41 9.77 26.91
N PRO A 71 9.48 9.26 27.57
CA PRO A 71 10.28 10.05 28.50
C PRO A 71 11.08 11.08 27.72
N VAL A 72 11.03 12.34 28.13
CA VAL A 72 11.81 13.44 27.59
C VAL A 72 12.64 14.08 28.70
N GLU A 73 13.91 14.39 28.42
CA GLU A 73 14.75 15.12 29.36
C GLU A 73 14.39 16.61 29.36
N ALA A 74 14.33 17.24 30.54
CA ALA A 74 13.95 18.66 30.71
C ALA A 74 14.77 19.67 29.89
N THR A 75 15.94 19.27 29.38
CA THR A 75 16.83 20.09 28.55
C THR A 75 16.50 20.03 27.06
N HIS A 76 15.52 19.22 26.65
CA HIS A 76 15.05 19.09 25.26
C HIS A 76 13.50 19.00 25.23
N PRO A 77 12.76 20.13 25.22
CA PRO A 77 11.32 20.09 24.96
C PRO A 77 11.06 19.51 23.55
N PRO A 78 9.96 18.76 23.35
CA PRO A 78 9.67 18.11 22.07
C PRO A 78 9.68 19.14 20.93
N PRO A 79 10.30 18.84 19.77
CA PRO A 79 10.32 19.75 18.66
C PRO A 79 8.86 20.00 18.22
N ILE A 80 8.42 21.25 18.33
CA ILE A 80 7.29 21.73 17.55
C ILE A 80 7.74 21.56 16.10
N VAL A 81 7.21 20.54 15.40
CA VAL A 81 7.48 20.33 13.98
C VAL A 81 6.74 21.41 13.20
N THR A 82 7.31 22.61 13.18
CA THR A 82 7.18 23.50 12.04
C THR A 82 8.30 23.10 11.08
N PRO A 83 8.00 22.67 9.84
CA PRO A 83 9.05 22.44 8.85
C PRO A 83 9.91 23.71 8.71
N PRO A 84 11.24 23.58 8.54
CA PRO A 84 12.10 24.75 8.40
C PRO A 84 11.63 25.59 7.19
N PRO A 85 11.64 26.92 7.29
CA PRO A 85 11.27 27.77 6.17
C PRO A 85 12.23 27.53 5.00
N VAL A 86 11.66 27.14 3.87
CA VAL A 86 12.37 27.02 2.59
C VAL A 86 12.87 28.41 2.21
N VAL A 87 14.18 28.61 2.16
CA VAL A 87 14.77 29.87 1.70
C VAL A 87 14.68 29.91 0.17
N THR A 88 13.80 30.77 -0.36
CA THR A 88 13.74 31.08 -1.79
C THR A 88 14.32 32.48 -2.03
N PRO A 89 15.29 32.63 -2.96
CA PRO A 89 15.90 31.61 -3.81
C PRO A 89 16.93 30.72 -3.06
N PRO A 90 17.21 29.50 -3.54
CA PRO A 90 18.22 28.62 -2.94
C PRO A 90 19.62 29.25 -3.01
N PRO A 91 20.54 28.94 -2.08
CA PRO A 91 21.90 29.48 -2.07
C PRO A 91 22.62 29.31 -3.41
N GLU A 92 23.47 30.28 -3.76
CA GLU A 92 24.26 30.25 -5.00
C GLU A 92 25.12 28.98 -5.07
N GLY A 93 25.09 28.28 -6.20
CA GLY A 93 25.72 26.96 -6.34
C GLY A 93 24.88 25.78 -5.80
N THR A 94 23.58 25.97 -5.56
CA THR A 94 22.65 24.88 -5.19
C THR A 94 21.38 24.88 -6.03
N VAL A 95 20.72 23.73 -6.14
CA VAL A 95 19.43 23.52 -6.80
C VAL A 95 18.44 22.96 -5.79
N LEU A 96 17.23 23.51 -5.75
CA LEU A 96 16.15 22.90 -5.00
C LEU A 96 15.56 21.74 -5.80
N TYR A 97 15.65 20.54 -5.24
CA TYR A 97 15.19 19.31 -5.85
C TYR A 97 14.09 18.68 -5.02
N THR A 98 12.94 18.41 -5.64
CA THR A 98 11.88 17.61 -5.01
C THR A 98 12.16 16.15 -5.28
N VAL A 99 12.36 15.37 -4.22
CA VAL A 99 12.59 13.92 -4.27
C VAL A 99 11.42 13.25 -5.00
N ARG A 100 11.73 12.44 -6.00
CA ARG A 100 10.80 11.67 -6.80
C ARG A 100 10.75 10.24 -6.29
N TRP A 101 9.74 9.51 -6.71
CA TRP A 101 9.64 8.10 -6.40
C TRP A 101 10.81 7.32 -7.03
N GLY A 102 11.42 6.40 -6.27
CA GLY A 102 12.60 5.65 -6.68
C GLY A 102 13.93 6.39 -6.52
N ASP A 103 13.91 7.65 -6.08
CA ASP A 103 15.14 8.35 -5.75
C ASP A 103 15.80 7.79 -4.49
N THR A 104 17.12 7.71 -4.55
CA THR A 104 17.99 7.57 -3.39
C THR A 104 18.89 8.81 -3.35
N LEU A 105 19.46 9.13 -2.19
CA LEU A 105 20.48 10.19 -2.18
C LEU A 105 21.65 9.87 -3.12
N TYR A 106 21.92 8.58 -3.37
CA TYR A 106 22.92 8.13 -4.32
C TYR A 106 22.55 8.48 -5.78
N SER A 107 21.32 8.18 -6.21
CA SER A 107 20.87 8.49 -7.58
C SER A 107 20.80 10.00 -7.82
N ILE A 108 20.34 10.77 -6.82
CA ILE A 108 20.30 12.23 -6.85
C ILE A 108 21.71 12.81 -6.90
N ALA A 109 22.63 12.35 -6.04
CA ALA A 109 24.02 12.80 -6.03
C ALA A 109 24.70 12.58 -7.37
N ARG A 110 24.50 11.40 -7.98
CA ARG A 110 25.04 11.07 -9.30
C ARG A 110 24.47 11.97 -10.39
N TYR A 111 23.16 12.23 -10.38
CA TYR A 111 22.49 13.07 -11.39
C TYR A 111 23.00 14.52 -11.36
N PHE A 112 23.19 15.09 -10.17
CA PHE A 112 23.65 16.47 -9.99
C PHE A 112 25.18 16.61 -9.90
N ASN A 113 25.93 15.53 -10.16
CA ASN A 113 27.39 15.49 -10.08
C ASN A 113 27.93 16.03 -8.73
N THR A 114 27.35 15.53 -7.63
CA THR A 114 27.71 15.85 -6.25
C THR A 114 27.87 14.57 -5.42
N THR A 115 27.99 14.67 -4.10
CA THR A 115 28.11 13.49 -3.22
C THR A 115 26.91 13.37 -2.29
N VAL A 116 26.57 12.13 -1.92
CA VAL A 116 25.58 11.82 -0.88
C VAL A 116 25.89 12.61 0.40
N TYR A 117 27.16 12.62 0.82
CA TYR A 117 27.63 13.35 2.00
C TYR A 117 27.34 14.86 1.89
N ALA A 118 27.60 15.49 0.74
CA ALA A 118 27.30 16.91 0.55
C ALA A 118 25.79 17.19 0.63
N ILE A 119 24.95 16.37 0.00
CA ILE A 119 23.48 16.51 0.11
C ILE A 119 23.04 16.36 1.57
N GLN A 120 23.58 15.39 2.31
CA GLN A 120 23.26 15.22 3.73
C GLN A 120 23.64 16.43 4.57
N GLN A 121 24.82 17.02 4.35
CA GLN A 121 25.25 18.21 5.10
C GLN A 121 24.37 19.42 4.79
N TYR A 122 23.99 19.63 3.53
CA TYR A 122 23.13 20.75 3.13
C TYR A 122 21.68 20.62 3.64
N ASN A 123 21.21 19.38 3.86
CA ASN A 123 19.82 19.10 4.23
C ASN A 123 19.66 18.54 5.65
N TYR A 124 20.76 18.49 6.42
CA TYR A 124 20.81 17.91 7.76
C TYR A 124 20.22 16.50 7.84
N ILE A 125 20.43 15.67 6.81
CA ILE A 125 19.89 14.32 6.72
C ILE A 125 20.82 13.35 7.48
N PRO A 126 20.40 12.80 8.64
CA PRO A 126 21.29 11.94 9.44
C PRO A 126 21.49 10.57 8.80
N ASN A 127 20.46 10.05 8.10
CA ASN A 127 20.50 8.76 7.44
C ASN A 127 20.34 8.92 5.92
N PRO A 128 21.36 8.59 5.11
CA PRO A 128 21.31 8.81 3.67
C PRO A 128 20.34 7.91 2.91
N ASN A 129 19.89 6.82 3.54
CA ASN A 129 18.96 5.87 2.94
C ASN A 129 17.50 6.21 3.22
N LEU A 130 17.23 7.29 3.96
CA LEU A 130 15.89 7.64 4.40
C LEU A 130 15.51 9.04 3.88
N ILE A 131 15.09 9.07 2.62
CA ILE A 131 14.46 10.22 1.98
C ILE A 131 13.07 9.84 1.49
N PHE A 132 12.16 10.80 1.44
CA PHE A 132 10.76 10.56 1.09
C PHE A 132 10.38 11.29 -0.19
N PRO A 133 9.62 10.67 -1.12
CA PRO A 133 9.07 11.38 -2.26
C PRO A 133 8.27 12.62 -1.82
N GLY A 134 8.46 13.74 -2.52
CA GLY A 134 7.90 15.04 -2.16
C GLY A 134 8.75 15.86 -1.18
N GLN A 135 9.76 15.25 -0.54
CA GLN A 135 10.74 15.97 0.27
C GLN A 135 11.54 16.93 -0.61
N GLN A 136 11.68 18.19 -0.19
CA GLN A 136 12.54 19.15 -0.88
C GLN A 136 13.96 19.09 -0.31
N LEU A 137 14.94 18.91 -1.20
CA LEU A 137 16.35 18.84 -0.90
C LEU A 137 17.12 19.96 -1.60
N ILE A 138 18.01 20.63 -0.89
CA ILE A 138 19.00 21.54 -1.42
C ILE A 138 20.18 20.71 -1.93
N ILE A 139 20.35 20.66 -3.24
CA ILE A 139 21.40 19.87 -3.90
C ILE A 139 22.55 20.80 -4.31
N PRO A 140 23.75 20.67 -3.73
CA PRO A 140 24.90 21.47 -4.17
C PRO A 140 25.35 21.06 -5.57
N VAL A 141 25.43 22.03 -6.48
CA VAL A 141 25.87 21.87 -7.88
C VAL A 141 27.12 22.72 -8.12
N GLY A 142 28.28 22.07 -8.27
CA GLY A 142 29.58 22.73 -8.40
C GLY A 142 30.60 22.18 -7.40
N GLY A 143 31.67 21.58 -7.91
CA GLY A 143 32.62 20.79 -7.13
C GLY A 143 33.47 21.60 -6.15
N ASN A 144 32.99 21.78 -4.93
CA ASN A 144 33.67 21.50 -3.65
C ASN A 144 32.80 22.02 -2.49
N PRO A 145 32.65 21.27 -1.37
CA PRO A 145 31.80 21.70 -0.26
C PRO A 145 32.42 22.90 0.50
N PRO A 146 31.67 23.99 0.76
CA PRO A 146 32.11 25.03 1.67
C PRO A 146 31.91 24.60 3.13
N VAL A 147 32.89 24.92 3.99
CA VAL A 147 32.87 24.70 5.43
C VAL A 147 32.55 26.03 6.11
N VAL A 148 31.34 26.29 6.65
CA VAL A 148 31.15 27.32 7.70
C VAL A 148 29.89 27.12 8.57
N THR A 149 30.06 27.48 9.85
CA THR A 149 29.25 27.52 11.09
C THR A 149 27.92 28.32 11.08
N PRO A 150 26.98 28.07 12.02
CA PRO A 150 25.66 28.73 12.06
C PRO A 150 25.63 30.05 12.87
N PRO A 151 24.92 31.10 12.41
CA PRO A 151 24.54 32.25 13.26
C PRO A 151 23.00 32.56 13.16
N PRO A 152 22.43 33.59 13.84
CA PRO A 152 21.37 33.44 14.85
C PRO A 152 19.98 33.99 14.43
N VAL A 153 18.97 33.79 15.31
CA VAL A 153 17.51 33.90 15.08
C VAL A 153 16.90 35.32 15.31
N THR A 154 15.81 35.62 14.56
CA THR A 154 14.58 36.48 14.82
C THR A 154 14.37 37.70 13.89
N PRO A 155 13.13 38.28 13.70
CA PRO A 155 11.71 37.84 13.76
C PRO A 155 10.87 38.16 12.45
N PRO A 156 9.52 37.87 12.35
CA PRO A 156 8.70 37.91 11.10
C PRO A 156 7.74 39.14 10.98
N PRO A 157 6.76 39.22 10.03
CA PRO A 157 6.77 39.15 8.56
C PRO A 157 6.05 40.36 7.87
N VAL A 158 6.10 40.48 6.53
CA VAL A 158 5.19 41.36 5.75
C VAL A 158 4.55 40.59 4.58
N THR A 159 3.23 40.72 4.43
CA THR A 159 2.32 40.08 3.46
C THR A 159 2.57 40.43 1.98
N PRO A 160 2.30 39.53 1.00
CA PRO A 160 2.26 39.89 -0.41
C PRO A 160 0.83 40.12 -0.97
N PRO A 161 0.68 40.89 -2.07
CA PRO A 161 -0.60 41.17 -2.72
C PRO A 161 -0.97 40.13 -3.81
N PRO A 162 -2.24 40.13 -4.29
CA PRO A 162 -2.81 39.03 -5.07
C PRO A 162 -2.75 39.25 -6.59
N GLY A 163 -2.76 38.13 -7.35
CA GLY A 163 -3.32 38.11 -8.70
C GLY A 163 -2.66 37.15 -9.67
N VAL A 164 -3.28 36.00 -9.92
CA VAL A 164 -3.74 35.55 -11.26
C VAL A 164 -4.65 34.32 -11.11
N THR A 165 -5.83 34.40 -11.71
CA THR A 165 -6.88 33.37 -11.72
C THR A 165 -6.78 32.52 -13.00
N PRO A 166 -6.74 31.19 -12.91
CA PRO A 166 -7.18 30.33 -14.01
C PRO A 166 -8.60 29.78 -13.75
N THR A 167 -9.37 29.76 -14.83
CA THR A 167 -10.77 29.34 -15.00
C THR A 167 -11.08 27.93 -14.45
N PRO A 168 -12.24 27.68 -13.81
CA PRO A 168 -12.54 26.39 -13.19
C PRO A 168 -12.91 25.30 -14.20
N SER A 169 -12.25 24.14 -14.05
CA SER A 169 -12.68 22.85 -14.57
C SER A 169 -13.93 22.38 -13.79
N PRO A 170 -14.92 21.69 -14.42
CA PRO A 170 -16.14 21.29 -13.74
C PRO A 170 -15.85 20.39 -12.55
N THR A 171 -16.37 20.78 -11.39
CA THR A 171 -16.20 20.09 -10.12
C THR A 171 -16.91 18.72 -10.17
N PRO A 172 -16.23 17.61 -9.84
CA PRO A 172 -16.89 16.31 -9.72
C PRO A 172 -17.99 16.34 -8.65
N PRO A 173 -19.10 15.60 -8.84
CA PRO A 173 -20.17 15.51 -7.85
C PRO A 173 -19.63 14.95 -6.53
N THR A 174 -19.99 15.61 -5.43
CA THR A 174 -19.46 15.43 -4.07
C THR A 174 -20.17 14.32 -3.30
N THR A 175 -20.78 13.34 -3.97
CA THR A 175 -21.40 12.19 -3.29
C THR A 175 -20.34 11.14 -2.99
N THR A 176 -19.59 11.34 -1.90
CA THR A 176 -18.77 10.28 -1.32
C THR A 176 -19.71 9.14 -0.90
N PRO A 177 -19.53 7.89 -1.40
CA PRO A 177 -20.29 6.76 -0.87
C PRO A 177 -20.07 6.62 0.63
N PRO A 178 -21.02 6.01 1.37
CA PRO A 178 -20.89 5.84 2.80
C PRO A 178 -19.57 5.13 3.14
N PRO A 179 -18.83 5.57 4.16
CA PRO A 179 -17.57 4.96 4.54
C PRO A 179 -17.82 3.50 4.96
N ILE A 180 -17.05 2.58 4.38
CA ILE A 180 -17.05 1.17 4.77
C ILE A 180 -16.27 1.08 6.08
N ASN A 181 -16.97 1.17 7.20
CA ASN A 181 -16.34 1.35 8.51
C ASN A 181 -15.77 0.08 9.14
N ASN A 182 -15.74 -1.06 8.43
CA ASN A 182 -15.11 -2.32 8.84
C ASN A 182 -14.79 -3.16 7.59
N THR A 183 -13.68 -3.90 7.62
CA THR A 183 -13.33 -4.89 6.58
C THR A 183 -14.46 -5.90 6.42
N GLN A 184 -14.94 -6.04 5.20
CA GLN A 184 -15.87 -7.09 4.81
C GLN A 184 -15.13 -8.16 4.03
N LEU A 185 -15.49 -9.42 4.28
CA LEU A 185 -14.90 -10.57 3.60
C LEU A 185 -15.85 -11.09 2.53
N GLY A 186 -15.29 -11.53 1.42
CA GLY A 186 -16.00 -12.25 0.37
C GLY A 186 -15.19 -13.39 -0.19
N GLY A 187 -15.80 -14.10 -1.14
CA GLY A 187 -15.13 -15.15 -1.90
C GLY A 187 -15.48 -15.05 -3.38
N GLN A 188 -14.49 -15.35 -4.23
CA GLN A 188 -14.73 -15.54 -5.65
C GLN A 188 -15.28 -16.94 -5.89
N SER A 189 -16.45 -17.01 -6.55
CA SER A 189 -17.10 -18.26 -6.95
C SER A 189 -17.95 -18.00 -8.20
N PHE A 190 -18.50 -19.07 -8.78
CA PHE A 190 -19.40 -18.97 -9.91
C PHE A 190 -20.87 -18.72 -9.50
N ASN A 191 -21.24 -19.09 -8.28
CA ASN A 191 -22.61 -19.04 -7.77
C ASN A 191 -22.62 -19.10 -6.22
N MET A 192 -23.79 -19.35 -5.62
CA MET A 192 -23.96 -19.46 -4.17
C MET A 192 -24.00 -20.91 -3.63
N ASP A 193 -23.53 -21.91 -4.39
CA ASP A 193 -23.58 -23.34 -3.97
C ASP A 193 -22.85 -23.58 -2.65
N ASN A 194 -21.78 -22.83 -2.37
CA ASN A 194 -20.98 -22.91 -1.15
C ASN A 194 -21.38 -21.92 -0.06
N LYS A 195 -22.58 -21.34 -0.11
CA LYS A 195 -23.09 -20.33 0.83
C LYS A 195 -22.80 -20.67 2.30
N ALA A 196 -23.13 -21.87 2.75
CA ALA A 196 -22.97 -22.25 4.15
C ALA A 196 -21.49 -22.20 4.61
N ASN A 197 -20.55 -22.58 3.73
CA ASN A 197 -19.12 -22.49 4.00
C ASN A 197 -18.64 -21.03 3.99
N MET A 198 -19.14 -20.22 3.05
CA MET A 198 -18.86 -18.78 3.00
C MET A 198 -19.36 -18.07 4.27
N GLU A 199 -20.58 -18.37 4.74
CA GLU A 199 -21.13 -17.82 5.98
C GLU A 199 -20.32 -18.25 7.20
N ARG A 200 -19.90 -19.51 7.26
CA ARG A 200 -19.01 -20.04 8.30
C ARG A 200 -17.66 -19.31 8.32
N ALA A 201 -17.14 -18.95 7.15
CA ALA A 201 -15.93 -18.14 7.00
C ALA A 201 -16.13 -16.64 7.32
N GLY A 202 -17.35 -16.20 7.63
CA GLY A 202 -17.67 -14.78 7.86
C GLY A 202 -17.77 -13.94 6.60
N MET A 203 -17.87 -14.58 5.43
CA MET A 203 -18.07 -13.87 4.17
C MET A 203 -19.50 -13.32 4.06
N THR A 204 -19.59 -12.11 3.51
CA THR A 204 -20.86 -11.45 3.16
C THR A 204 -20.88 -10.95 1.71
N TRP A 205 -19.83 -11.26 0.94
CA TRP A 205 -19.66 -10.85 -0.44
C TRP A 205 -19.39 -12.03 -1.37
N LEU A 206 -20.01 -11.98 -2.54
CA LEU A 206 -19.67 -12.82 -3.69
C LEU A 206 -18.93 -11.96 -4.72
N LYS A 207 -17.79 -12.43 -5.23
CA LYS A 207 -17.17 -11.89 -6.45
C LYS A 207 -17.47 -12.80 -7.62
N ILE A 208 -17.97 -12.23 -8.72
CA ILE A 208 -18.04 -12.88 -10.03
C ILE A 208 -17.17 -12.09 -11.00
N GLN A 209 -16.30 -12.79 -11.73
CA GLN A 209 -15.57 -12.21 -12.85
C GLN A 209 -16.29 -12.50 -14.16
N TYR A 210 -16.65 -11.45 -14.90
CA TYR A 210 -17.29 -11.52 -16.20
C TYR A 210 -16.29 -11.20 -17.30
N LYS A 211 -16.05 -12.16 -18.20
CA LYS A 211 -15.15 -12.05 -19.35
C LYS A 211 -15.89 -11.41 -20.53
N TRP A 212 -15.76 -10.09 -20.66
CA TRP A 212 -16.49 -9.22 -21.58
C TRP A 212 -15.89 -9.16 -23.00
N THR A 213 -16.77 -9.02 -23.99
CA THR A 213 -16.41 -8.56 -25.34
C THR A 213 -17.45 -7.59 -25.91
N ALA A 214 -17.07 -6.84 -26.95
CA ALA A 214 -17.96 -5.86 -27.57
C ALA A 214 -19.24 -6.53 -28.10
N GLY A 215 -20.40 -5.98 -27.73
CA GLY A 215 -21.72 -6.51 -28.08
C GLY A 215 -22.40 -7.33 -26.99
N ASP A 216 -21.69 -7.69 -25.91
CA ASP A 216 -22.29 -8.38 -24.76
C ASP A 216 -23.37 -7.53 -24.08
N SER A 217 -24.38 -8.20 -23.52
CA SER A 217 -25.39 -7.58 -22.66
C SER A 217 -25.13 -7.94 -21.20
N PRO A 218 -25.16 -6.98 -20.26
CA PRO A 218 -25.02 -7.28 -18.83
C PRO A 218 -26.21 -8.06 -18.27
N ASP A 219 -27.31 -8.21 -19.02
CA ASP A 219 -28.47 -9.03 -18.61
C ASP A 219 -28.10 -10.46 -18.20
N ALA A 220 -26.99 -11.00 -18.75
CA ALA A 220 -26.45 -12.30 -18.36
C ALA A 220 -26.07 -12.39 -16.87
N LEU A 221 -25.79 -11.25 -16.22
CA LEU A 221 -25.40 -11.15 -14.81
C LEU A 221 -26.59 -10.94 -13.87
N ARG A 222 -27.79 -10.65 -14.39
CA ARG A 222 -28.97 -10.34 -13.56
C ARG A 222 -29.28 -11.45 -12.58
N ALA A 223 -29.32 -12.69 -13.05
CA ALA A 223 -29.67 -13.84 -12.21
C ALA A 223 -28.69 -14.01 -11.05
N SER A 224 -27.39 -13.83 -11.28
CA SER A 224 -26.37 -13.94 -10.24
C SER A 224 -26.42 -12.79 -9.23
N ILE A 225 -26.70 -11.56 -9.68
CA ILE A 225 -26.90 -10.41 -8.79
C ILE A 225 -28.11 -10.64 -7.88
N GLU A 226 -29.25 -11.02 -8.47
CA GLU A 226 -30.47 -11.34 -7.72
C GLU A 226 -30.26 -12.52 -6.77
N GLU A 227 -29.54 -13.56 -7.19
CA GLU A 227 -29.22 -14.72 -6.36
C GLU A 227 -28.39 -14.33 -5.13
N ALA A 228 -27.33 -13.53 -5.30
CA ALA A 228 -26.52 -13.06 -4.18
C ALA A 228 -27.37 -12.26 -3.18
N HIS A 229 -28.14 -11.28 -3.67
CA HIS A 229 -29.02 -10.46 -2.82
C HIS A 229 -30.09 -11.29 -2.09
N ASN A 230 -30.73 -12.23 -2.78
CA ASN A 230 -31.73 -13.12 -2.18
C ASN A 230 -31.14 -14.03 -1.09
N ASN A 231 -29.83 -14.32 -1.17
CA ASN A 231 -29.10 -15.07 -0.16
C ASN A 231 -28.48 -14.20 0.94
N GLY A 232 -28.72 -12.89 0.93
CA GLY A 232 -28.20 -11.95 1.92
C GLY A 232 -26.73 -11.55 1.71
N PHE A 233 -26.18 -11.84 0.53
CA PHE A 233 -24.83 -11.46 0.13
C PHE A 233 -24.86 -10.18 -0.70
N LYS A 234 -23.81 -9.37 -0.55
CA LYS A 234 -23.47 -8.31 -1.50
C LYS A 234 -22.71 -8.92 -2.68
N ILE A 235 -22.71 -8.24 -3.82
CA ILE A 235 -22.03 -8.73 -5.02
C ILE A 235 -21.07 -7.72 -5.63
N LEU A 236 -19.84 -8.18 -5.86
CA LEU A 236 -18.83 -7.53 -6.69
C LEU A 236 -18.83 -8.17 -8.07
N ILE A 237 -19.04 -7.37 -9.11
CA ILE A 237 -18.81 -7.79 -10.50
C ILE A 237 -17.47 -7.22 -10.97
N SER A 238 -16.48 -8.09 -11.20
CA SER A 238 -15.25 -7.74 -11.90
C SER A 238 -15.45 -7.96 -13.39
N VAL A 239 -15.17 -6.94 -14.21
CA VAL A 239 -15.36 -7.03 -15.67
C VAL A 239 -13.99 -7.02 -16.35
N ALA A 240 -13.61 -8.16 -16.93
CA ALA A 240 -12.31 -8.38 -17.57
C ALA A 240 -12.45 -8.60 -19.08
N GLY A 241 -11.35 -8.55 -19.83
CA GLY A 241 -11.35 -8.90 -21.25
C GLY A 241 -11.59 -10.40 -21.48
N LYS A 242 -12.36 -10.76 -22.52
CA LYS A 242 -12.60 -12.17 -22.87
C LYS A 242 -11.40 -12.86 -23.51
N GLN A 243 -10.57 -12.10 -24.22
CA GLN A 243 -9.40 -12.64 -24.91
C GLN A 243 -8.18 -12.48 -24.04
N VAL A 244 -7.52 -13.60 -23.77
CA VAL A 244 -6.13 -13.60 -23.33
C VAL A 244 -5.25 -13.12 -24.48
N TYR A 245 -4.28 -12.26 -24.19
CA TYR A 245 -3.46 -11.52 -25.17
C TYR A 245 -4.30 -10.76 -26.21
N PRO A 246 -5.04 -9.72 -25.80
CA PRO A 246 -5.85 -8.93 -26.72
C PRO A 246 -5.01 -8.39 -27.89
N PRO A 247 -5.55 -8.35 -29.12
CA PRO A 247 -4.84 -7.77 -30.25
C PRO A 247 -4.61 -6.27 -30.05
N ALA A 248 -3.63 -5.71 -30.76
CA ALA A 248 -3.38 -4.27 -30.77
C ALA A 248 -4.66 -3.47 -31.08
N ASN A 249 -4.97 -2.46 -30.27
CA ASN A 249 -6.22 -1.68 -30.32
C ASN A 249 -7.49 -2.55 -30.17
N GLY A 250 -7.37 -3.72 -29.53
CA GLY A 250 -8.46 -4.69 -29.37
C GLY A 250 -9.50 -4.33 -28.31
N ILE A 251 -9.25 -3.30 -27.50
CA ILE A 251 -10.20 -2.80 -26.51
C ILE A 251 -11.04 -1.69 -27.13
N ASP A 252 -12.33 -1.96 -27.34
CA ASP A 252 -13.32 -0.93 -27.64
C ASP A 252 -13.80 -0.28 -26.33
N PHE A 253 -13.09 0.78 -25.92
CA PHE A 253 -13.38 1.53 -24.69
C PHE A 253 -14.81 2.07 -24.64
N ASN A 254 -15.35 2.53 -25.76
CA ASN A 254 -16.69 3.10 -25.78
C ASN A 254 -17.76 2.02 -25.56
N SER A 255 -17.63 0.87 -26.24
CA SER A 255 -18.53 -0.26 -26.02
C SER A 255 -18.40 -0.82 -24.59
N PHE A 256 -17.20 -0.82 -24.01
CA PHE A 256 -16.98 -1.22 -22.62
C PHE A 256 -17.73 -0.29 -21.65
N VAL A 257 -17.58 1.03 -21.79
CA VAL A 257 -18.26 2.00 -20.92
C VAL A 257 -19.79 1.91 -21.05
N ILE A 258 -20.31 1.65 -22.26
CA ILE A 258 -21.74 1.38 -22.48
C ILE A 258 -22.20 0.14 -21.70
N PHE A 259 -21.41 -0.95 -21.74
CA PHE A 259 -21.70 -2.15 -20.97
C PHE A 259 -21.73 -1.86 -19.47
N ILE A 260 -20.71 -1.16 -18.94
CA ILE A 260 -20.62 -0.79 -17.53
C ILE A 260 -21.80 0.08 -17.10
N SER A 261 -22.20 1.07 -17.91
CA SER A 261 -23.36 1.91 -17.63
C SER A 261 -24.65 1.09 -17.49
N ARG A 262 -24.84 0.08 -18.35
CA ARG A 262 -26.00 -0.81 -18.30
C ARG A 262 -25.92 -1.79 -17.13
N LEU A 263 -24.73 -2.29 -16.80
CA LEU A 263 -24.47 -3.14 -15.64
C LEU A 263 -24.82 -2.42 -14.34
N ALA A 264 -24.47 -1.14 -14.21
CA ALA A 264 -24.85 -0.32 -13.06
C ALA A 264 -26.37 -0.26 -12.86
N GLY A 265 -27.16 -0.31 -13.94
CA GLY A 265 -28.63 -0.40 -13.90
C GLY A 265 -29.18 -1.73 -13.36
N LEU A 266 -28.36 -2.78 -13.26
CA LEU A 266 -28.70 -4.04 -12.59
C LEU A 266 -28.43 -4.00 -11.08
N ASN A 267 -27.91 -2.88 -10.57
CA ASN A 267 -27.72 -2.62 -9.14
C ASN A 267 -26.79 -3.61 -8.39
N PRO A 268 -25.60 -3.99 -8.91
CA PRO A 268 -24.60 -4.67 -8.08
C PRO A 268 -24.09 -3.75 -6.96
N ASP A 269 -23.51 -4.30 -5.90
CA ASP A 269 -22.98 -3.51 -4.78
C ASP A 269 -21.62 -2.87 -5.11
N ALA A 270 -20.82 -3.56 -5.94
CA ALA A 270 -19.53 -3.06 -6.41
C ALA A 270 -19.27 -3.50 -7.86
N ILE A 271 -18.53 -2.67 -8.59
CA ILE A 271 -18.02 -2.99 -9.93
C ILE A 271 -16.52 -2.69 -9.95
N GLU A 272 -15.73 -3.68 -10.36
CA GLU A 272 -14.30 -3.53 -10.65
C GLU A 272 -14.09 -3.31 -12.15
N ILE A 273 -13.32 -2.26 -12.49
CA ILE A 273 -13.15 -1.76 -13.85
C ILE A 273 -11.88 -2.32 -14.47
N TRP A 274 -12.01 -3.41 -15.23
CA TRP A 274 -10.90 -4.21 -15.78
C TRP A 274 -10.23 -5.14 -14.77
N ASN A 275 -9.26 -5.92 -15.26
CA ASN A 275 -8.48 -6.89 -14.52
C ASN A 275 -7.04 -6.88 -15.05
N GLU A 276 -6.06 -6.65 -14.18
CA GLU A 276 -4.62 -6.78 -14.45
C GLU A 276 -4.14 -6.02 -15.70
N GLU A 277 -4.56 -4.76 -15.85
CA GLU A 277 -4.21 -3.88 -16.97
C GLU A 277 -2.70 -3.52 -17.07
N ASN A 278 -1.88 -4.00 -16.13
CA ASN A 278 -0.42 -3.85 -16.10
C ASN A 278 0.35 -5.00 -16.76
N ILE A 279 -0.33 -6.03 -17.30
CA ILE A 279 0.28 -7.12 -18.06
C ILE A 279 -0.39 -7.30 -19.42
N ASP A 280 0.36 -7.80 -20.41
CA ASP A 280 -0.15 -7.99 -21.77
C ASP A 280 -1.02 -9.24 -21.95
N PHE A 281 -1.10 -10.08 -20.91
CA PHE A 281 -2.04 -11.19 -20.83
C PHE A 281 -3.49 -10.69 -20.83
N GLU A 282 -3.76 -9.56 -20.16
CA GLU A 282 -5.09 -8.94 -20.04
C GLU A 282 -5.18 -7.58 -20.79
N TRP A 283 -4.09 -7.09 -21.38
CA TRP A 283 -4.04 -5.81 -22.08
C TRP A 283 -3.30 -5.92 -23.42
N PRO A 284 -3.66 -5.16 -24.48
CA PRO A 284 -2.95 -5.26 -25.75
C PRO A 284 -1.42 -5.06 -25.63
N ALA A 285 -0.66 -6.02 -26.17
CA ALA A 285 0.79 -6.03 -26.11
C ALA A 285 1.41 -4.74 -26.66
N GLY A 286 2.39 -4.19 -25.93
CA GLY A 286 3.03 -2.91 -26.24
C GLY A 286 2.14 -1.67 -26.03
N GLN A 287 0.94 -1.82 -25.48
CA GLN A 287 0.00 -0.71 -25.23
C GLN A 287 -0.35 -0.51 -23.75
N ILE A 288 0.35 -1.18 -22.83
CA ILE A 288 0.19 -0.96 -21.37
C ILE A 288 0.43 0.51 -21.09
N ASN A 289 -0.61 1.22 -20.63
CA ASN A 289 -0.56 2.65 -20.40
C ASN A 289 -1.61 3.07 -19.34
N PRO A 290 -1.19 3.40 -18.12
CA PRO A 290 -2.11 3.80 -17.05
C PRO A 290 -2.90 5.08 -17.38
N THR A 291 -2.34 6.01 -18.15
CA THR A 291 -3.07 7.23 -18.58
C THR A 291 -4.21 6.87 -19.53
N THR A 292 -3.99 5.94 -20.46
CA THR A 292 -5.04 5.47 -21.37
C THR A 292 -6.16 4.78 -20.60
N TYR A 293 -5.80 3.88 -19.68
CA TYR A 293 -6.75 3.21 -18.81
C TYR A 293 -7.59 4.21 -17.99
N VAL A 294 -6.94 5.17 -17.31
CA VAL A 294 -7.67 6.17 -16.50
C VAL A 294 -8.62 7.02 -17.34
N ASN A 295 -8.14 7.58 -18.45
CA ASN A 295 -8.90 8.56 -19.22
C ASN A 295 -9.96 7.93 -20.12
N SER A 296 -9.73 6.70 -20.60
CA SER A 296 -10.59 6.06 -21.60
C SER A 296 -11.51 5.00 -21.00
N MET A 297 -11.19 4.48 -19.80
CA MET A 297 -11.93 3.38 -19.17
C MET A 297 -12.41 3.75 -17.77
N LEU A 298 -11.51 4.04 -16.83
CA LEU A 298 -11.87 4.25 -15.42
C LEU A 298 -12.75 5.49 -15.21
N ALA A 299 -12.32 6.66 -15.69
CA ALA A 299 -13.06 7.91 -15.47
C ALA A 299 -14.45 7.93 -16.13
N PRO A 300 -14.62 7.52 -17.40
CA PRO A 300 -15.96 7.43 -18.01
C PRO A 300 -16.85 6.39 -17.31
N SER A 301 -16.28 5.24 -16.91
CA SER A 301 -17.02 4.20 -16.18
C SER A 301 -17.49 4.70 -14.81
N PHE A 302 -16.62 5.40 -14.07
CA PHE A 302 -16.98 6.00 -12.78
C PHE A 302 -18.16 6.95 -12.92
N HIS A 303 -18.11 7.87 -13.89
CA HIS A 303 -19.22 8.81 -14.13
C HIS A 303 -20.51 8.09 -14.54
N ALA A 304 -20.42 7.07 -15.39
CA ALA A 304 -21.57 6.27 -15.80
C ALA A 304 -22.20 5.52 -14.60
N ILE A 305 -21.38 4.90 -13.76
CA ILE A 305 -21.82 4.18 -12.57
C ILE A 305 -22.46 5.14 -11.58
N LYS A 306 -21.74 6.21 -11.18
CA LYS A 306 -22.25 7.17 -10.20
C LYS A 306 -23.49 7.93 -10.68
N GLY A 307 -23.61 8.15 -11.99
CA GLY A 307 -24.81 8.73 -12.60
C GLY A 307 -26.02 7.80 -12.57
N ALA A 308 -25.81 6.48 -12.68
CA ALA A 308 -26.88 5.48 -12.61
C ALA A 308 -27.26 5.17 -11.15
N ASN A 309 -26.28 4.93 -10.29
CA ASN A 309 -26.47 4.71 -8.86
C ASN A 309 -25.20 5.15 -8.07
N PRO A 310 -25.28 6.21 -7.25
CA PRO A 310 -24.14 6.72 -6.50
C PRO A 310 -23.64 5.77 -5.39
N ASN A 311 -24.44 4.78 -4.98
CA ASN A 311 -24.12 3.85 -3.91
C ASN A 311 -23.24 2.66 -4.38
N ILE A 312 -23.14 2.41 -5.69
CA ILE A 312 -22.29 1.34 -6.21
C ILE A 312 -20.83 1.71 -5.98
N ILE A 313 -20.07 0.83 -5.35
CA ILE A 313 -18.63 1.01 -5.14
C ILE A 313 -17.91 0.81 -6.48
N VAL A 314 -17.12 1.80 -6.88
CA VAL A 314 -16.25 1.70 -8.06
C VAL A 314 -14.85 1.32 -7.61
N ILE A 315 -14.40 0.14 -7.98
CA ILE A 315 -13.05 -0.35 -7.72
C ILE A 315 -12.25 -0.20 -9.02
N SER A 316 -11.05 0.37 -8.96
CA SER A 316 -10.16 0.30 -10.13
C SER A 316 -9.86 -1.16 -10.47
N GLY A 317 -9.60 -1.47 -11.72
CA GLY A 317 -8.91 -2.69 -12.13
C GLY A 317 -7.77 -3.01 -11.17
N ALA A 318 -7.80 -4.24 -10.69
CA ALA A 318 -6.84 -4.75 -9.75
C ALA A 318 -5.62 -5.23 -10.52
N LEU A 319 -4.46 -4.67 -10.20
CA LEU A 319 -3.23 -4.95 -10.94
C LEU A 319 -2.68 -6.32 -10.58
N ALA A 320 -2.09 -7.00 -11.57
CA ALA A 320 -1.33 -8.21 -11.35
C ALA A 320 -0.15 -7.91 -10.42
N PRO A 321 0.19 -8.81 -9.49
CA PRO A 321 1.30 -8.67 -8.58
C PRO A 321 2.66 -8.88 -9.28
N THR A 322 3.04 -7.94 -10.15
CA THR A 322 4.22 -8.08 -11.02
C THR A 322 5.52 -7.68 -10.35
N GLY A 323 5.58 -6.61 -9.56
CA GLY A 323 6.78 -6.12 -8.84
C GLY A 323 8.04 -5.80 -9.67
N PHE A 324 8.02 -6.00 -11.00
CA PHE A 324 9.13 -5.69 -11.90
C PHE A 324 8.66 -5.07 -13.22
N ASP A 325 9.58 -4.36 -13.88
CA ASP A 325 9.44 -3.91 -15.26
C ASP A 325 10.30 -4.76 -16.18
N ASN A 326 9.73 -5.22 -17.30
CA ASN A 326 10.51 -5.83 -18.37
C ASN A 326 10.35 -5.13 -19.73
N GLY A 327 9.64 -3.99 -19.74
CA GLY A 327 9.48 -3.13 -20.90
C GLY A 327 8.76 -3.78 -22.09
N THR A 328 8.24 -5.00 -21.94
CA THR A 328 7.70 -5.81 -23.04
C THR A 328 6.26 -6.22 -22.73
N ASN A 329 6.07 -7.04 -21.69
CA ASN A 329 4.79 -7.68 -21.39
C ASN A 329 4.28 -7.42 -19.96
N ALA A 330 5.08 -6.81 -19.09
CA ALA A 330 4.66 -6.45 -17.74
C ALA A 330 5.26 -5.13 -17.29
N TRP A 331 4.45 -4.33 -16.60
CA TRP A 331 4.89 -3.18 -15.81
C TRP A 331 4.74 -3.53 -14.33
N SER A 332 5.67 -3.03 -13.52
CA SER A 332 5.53 -3.11 -12.06
C SER A 332 4.22 -2.44 -11.65
N ASP A 333 3.47 -3.07 -10.76
CA ASP A 333 2.26 -2.51 -10.16
C ASP A 333 2.54 -1.14 -9.51
N ALA A 334 3.67 -0.95 -8.81
CA ALA A 334 4.06 0.37 -8.28
C ALA A 334 4.23 1.44 -9.38
N ARG A 335 4.85 1.09 -10.51
CA ARG A 335 5.01 2.01 -11.64
C ARG A 335 3.66 2.33 -12.28
N TYR A 336 2.80 1.32 -12.43
CA TYR A 336 1.47 1.50 -13.01
C TYR A 336 0.61 2.41 -12.13
N LEU A 337 0.61 2.19 -10.81
CA LEU A 337 -0.08 3.04 -9.82
C LEU A 337 0.39 4.50 -9.86
N GLN A 338 1.69 4.76 -10.04
CA GLN A 338 2.19 6.14 -10.24
C GLN A 338 1.60 6.80 -11.49
N GLY A 339 1.49 6.05 -12.59
CA GLY A 339 0.86 6.56 -13.80
C GLY A 339 -0.63 6.82 -13.59
N MET A 340 -1.33 5.94 -12.86
CA MET A 340 -2.74 6.15 -12.50
C MET A 340 -2.92 7.40 -11.64
N GLN A 341 -2.06 7.57 -10.63
CA GLN A 341 -2.04 8.74 -9.77
C GLN A 341 -1.80 10.02 -10.58
N ALA A 342 -0.80 10.03 -11.46
CA ALA A 342 -0.47 11.16 -12.32
C ALA A 342 -1.60 11.52 -13.30
N ALA A 343 -2.37 10.52 -13.74
CA ALA A 343 -3.57 10.71 -14.56
C ALA A 343 -4.82 11.14 -13.74
N GLY A 344 -4.71 11.26 -12.42
CA GLY A 344 -5.79 11.73 -11.55
C GLY A 344 -6.79 10.66 -11.15
N ALA A 345 -6.43 9.37 -11.19
CA ALA A 345 -7.31 8.24 -10.90
C ALA A 345 -8.00 8.33 -9.53
N VAL A 346 -7.39 9.01 -8.54
CA VAL A 346 -7.95 9.22 -7.19
C VAL A 346 -9.37 9.81 -7.19
N ASN A 347 -9.76 10.50 -8.27
CA ASN A 347 -11.08 11.11 -8.43
C ASN A 347 -12.13 10.18 -9.05
N TYR A 348 -11.72 9.01 -9.54
CA TYR A 348 -12.54 8.14 -10.39
C TYR A 348 -12.64 6.70 -9.87
N MET A 349 -12.38 6.51 -8.58
CA MET A 349 -12.57 5.25 -7.88
C MET A 349 -12.92 5.53 -6.43
N ASP A 350 -13.65 4.62 -5.81
CA ASP A 350 -13.89 4.63 -4.36
C ASP A 350 -12.80 3.87 -3.62
N CYS A 351 -12.16 2.91 -4.29
CA CYS A 351 -11.18 1.99 -3.73
C CYS A 351 -10.17 1.57 -4.79
N ILE A 352 -8.91 1.39 -4.40
CA ILE A 352 -7.84 0.91 -5.28
C ILE A 352 -7.93 -0.62 -5.33
N GLY A 353 -8.18 -1.20 -6.50
CA GLY A 353 -8.19 -2.66 -6.68
C GLY A 353 -6.79 -3.25 -6.55
N MET A 354 -6.66 -4.38 -5.86
CA MET A 354 -5.39 -5.08 -5.67
C MET A 354 -5.58 -6.59 -5.74
N HIS A 355 -4.71 -7.28 -6.49
CA HIS A 355 -4.56 -8.72 -6.42
C HIS A 355 -3.33 -9.08 -5.59
N TYR A 356 -3.52 -9.98 -4.64
CA TYR A 356 -2.46 -10.69 -3.95
C TYR A 356 -2.74 -12.19 -4.08
N ASN A 357 -2.37 -12.75 -5.23
CA ASN A 357 -2.50 -14.17 -5.56
C ASN A 357 -1.10 -14.83 -5.70
N VAL A 358 -0.12 -14.32 -4.95
CA VAL A 358 1.28 -14.77 -4.96
C VAL A 358 1.74 -15.29 -3.59
N GLY A 359 0.80 -15.64 -2.71
CA GLY A 359 1.11 -16.05 -1.35
C GLY A 359 1.72 -17.45 -1.24
N ALA A 360 2.97 -17.52 -0.78
CA ALA A 360 3.62 -18.75 -0.29
C ALA A 360 4.47 -18.54 0.98
N THR A 361 4.25 -17.44 1.69
CA THR A 361 4.87 -17.12 2.99
C THR A 361 3.85 -16.48 3.92
N SER A 362 4.19 -16.35 5.21
CA SER A 362 3.36 -15.60 6.15
C SER A 362 3.09 -14.18 5.64
N PRO A 363 1.87 -13.62 5.77
CA PRO A 363 1.58 -12.23 5.37
C PRO A 363 2.35 -11.18 6.18
N TYR A 364 2.91 -11.56 7.35
CA TYR A 364 3.81 -10.71 8.13
C TYR A 364 5.26 -10.75 7.63
N ALA A 365 5.59 -11.67 6.73
CA ALA A 365 6.93 -11.76 6.17
C ALA A 365 7.20 -10.56 5.25
N THR A 366 8.43 -10.08 5.27
CA THR A 366 8.95 -9.07 4.34
C THR A 366 10.15 -9.60 3.54
N SER A 367 10.50 -10.87 3.75
CA SER A 367 11.63 -11.58 3.15
C SER A 367 11.37 -13.09 3.17
N GLY A 368 12.16 -13.86 2.43
CA GLY A 368 12.15 -15.33 2.46
C GLY A 368 11.10 -15.98 1.55
N HIS A 369 10.48 -15.25 0.64
CA HIS A 369 9.60 -15.85 -0.36
C HIS A 369 10.40 -16.77 -1.30
N PRO A 370 9.96 -18.02 -1.57
CA PRO A 370 10.72 -18.96 -2.39
C PRO A 370 11.04 -18.50 -3.81
N ALA A 371 10.24 -17.57 -4.36
CA ALA A 371 10.48 -16.96 -5.66
C ALA A 371 11.36 -15.69 -5.62
N ASP A 372 11.64 -15.12 -4.44
CA ASP A 372 12.37 -13.85 -4.29
C ASP A 372 13.83 -14.08 -3.88
N ALA A 373 14.63 -14.56 -4.83
CA ALA A 373 16.05 -14.76 -4.61
C ALA A 373 16.77 -13.41 -4.41
N GLY A 374 16.85 -12.95 -3.16
CA GLY A 374 17.53 -11.72 -2.75
C GLY A 374 16.65 -10.70 -2.04
N ASP A 375 15.39 -11.02 -1.72
CA ASP A 375 14.47 -10.18 -0.94
C ASP A 375 14.28 -8.76 -1.49
N ASN A 376 14.19 -8.63 -2.83
CA ASN A 376 14.13 -7.33 -3.51
C ASN A 376 12.77 -7.04 -4.15
N HIS A 377 11.78 -7.93 -3.98
CA HIS A 377 10.53 -7.88 -4.73
C HIS A 377 9.31 -7.84 -3.79
N TYR A 378 8.92 -6.61 -3.44
CA TYR A 378 7.89 -6.31 -2.43
C TYR A 378 6.56 -7.03 -2.65
N THR A 379 6.17 -7.25 -3.91
CA THR A 379 4.86 -7.80 -4.28
C THR A 379 4.68 -9.27 -3.85
N TRP A 380 5.76 -10.00 -3.55
CA TRP A 380 5.64 -11.35 -2.97
C TRP A 380 5.08 -11.35 -1.55
N TYR A 381 5.07 -10.19 -0.90
CA TYR A 381 4.72 -10.05 0.51
C TYR A 381 3.49 -9.18 0.67
N TYR A 382 2.50 -9.69 1.40
CA TYR A 382 1.19 -9.05 1.50
C TYR A 382 1.27 -7.63 2.10
N GLN A 383 1.93 -7.50 3.25
CA GLN A 383 2.07 -6.22 3.95
C GLN A 383 2.86 -5.18 3.13
N PRO A 384 4.08 -5.46 2.61
CA PRO A 384 4.78 -4.54 1.73
C PRO A 384 3.97 -4.10 0.49
N MET A 385 3.16 -5.00 -0.08
CA MET A 385 2.31 -4.63 -1.21
C MET A 385 1.19 -3.67 -0.81
N LEU A 386 0.50 -3.92 0.32
CA LEU A 386 -0.49 -2.98 0.87
C LEU A 386 0.12 -1.59 1.08
N ASP A 387 1.33 -1.53 1.63
CA ASP A 387 2.03 -0.26 1.88
C ASP A 387 2.29 0.49 0.58
N VAL A 388 2.72 -0.20 -0.49
CA VAL A 388 2.92 0.40 -1.81
C VAL A 388 1.61 0.97 -2.36
N TYR A 389 0.51 0.23 -2.27
CA TYR A 389 -0.79 0.67 -2.80
C TYR A 389 -1.34 1.88 -2.05
N TYR A 390 -1.30 1.83 -0.71
CA TYR A 390 -1.77 2.91 0.14
C TYR A 390 -0.97 4.20 -0.10
N ASN A 391 0.36 4.08 -0.14
CA ASN A 391 1.26 5.21 -0.33
C ASN A 391 1.21 5.79 -1.74
N SER A 392 0.89 4.97 -2.76
CA SER A 392 0.74 5.43 -4.15
C SER A 392 -0.35 6.49 -4.32
N PHE A 393 -1.32 6.54 -3.40
CA PHE A 393 -2.37 7.56 -3.37
C PHE A 393 -2.35 8.41 -2.10
N TYR A 394 -1.25 8.41 -1.34
CA TYR A 394 -1.11 9.15 -0.09
C TYR A 394 -2.23 8.87 0.94
N GLY A 395 -2.75 7.64 0.95
CA GLY A 395 -3.90 7.27 1.78
C GLY A 395 -5.22 7.94 1.40
N ALA A 396 -5.32 8.59 0.24
CA ALA A 396 -6.54 9.27 -0.20
C ALA A 396 -7.69 8.31 -0.53
N ARG A 397 -7.38 7.04 -0.80
CA ARG A 397 -8.35 5.98 -1.06
C ARG A 397 -7.96 4.69 -0.33
N PRO A 398 -8.95 3.94 0.18
CA PRO A 398 -8.71 2.61 0.73
C PRO A 398 -8.35 1.60 -0.38
N ILE A 399 -7.88 0.41 0.03
CA ILE A 399 -7.51 -0.68 -0.87
C ILE A 399 -8.58 -1.76 -0.84
N CYS A 400 -9.04 -2.23 -2.00
CA CYS A 400 -9.96 -3.34 -2.11
C CYS A 400 -9.17 -4.51 -2.69
N VAL A 401 -8.92 -5.50 -1.84
CA VAL A 401 -8.22 -6.72 -2.25
C VAL A 401 -9.24 -7.62 -2.90
N THR A 402 -9.25 -7.68 -4.22
CA THR A 402 -10.27 -8.40 -4.99
C THR A 402 -9.81 -9.80 -5.40
N GLU A 403 -8.55 -10.13 -5.14
CA GLU A 403 -8.04 -11.50 -5.05
C GLU A 403 -7.04 -11.60 -3.89
N LEU A 404 -7.38 -12.37 -2.87
CA LEU A 404 -6.50 -12.72 -1.75
C LEU A 404 -6.29 -14.23 -1.75
N GLY A 405 -5.11 -14.68 -2.16
CA GLY A 405 -4.83 -16.09 -2.43
C GLY A 405 -3.46 -16.54 -1.94
N TYR A 406 -3.45 -17.71 -1.31
CA TYR A 406 -2.26 -18.49 -0.98
C TYR A 406 -2.34 -19.82 -1.71
N LEU A 407 -1.31 -20.19 -2.46
CA LEU A 407 -1.34 -21.39 -3.31
C LEU A 407 -0.90 -22.62 -2.52
N SER A 408 -1.69 -23.71 -2.54
CA SER A 408 -1.26 -25.01 -2.01
C SER A 408 -1.51 -26.15 -3.00
N PRO A 409 -0.51 -27.01 -3.29
CA PRO A 409 -0.68 -28.20 -4.13
C PRO A 409 -1.38 -29.37 -3.44
N GLU A 410 -1.54 -29.35 -2.13
CA GLU A 410 -2.00 -30.51 -1.37
C GLU A 410 -3.40 -30.98 -1.81
N GLY A 411 -3.53 -32.26 -2.17
CA GLY A 411 -4.78 -32.79 -2.72
C GLY A 411 -4.89 -32.72 -4.25
N PHE A 412 -3.84 -32.26 -4.93
CA PHE A 412 -3.71 -32.27 -6.39
C PHE A 412 -2.43 -33.00 -6.82
N ASP A 413 -2.29 -33.29 -8.12
CA ASP A 413 -1.17 -34.05 -8.70
C ASP A 413 0.18 -33.28 -8.74
N GLY A 414 0.24 -32.07 -8.19
CA GLY A 414 1.42 -31.20 -8.13
C GLY A 414 1.26 -29.90 -8.93
N LEU A 415 2.18 -28.93 -8.74
CA LEU A 415 2.09 -27.62 -9.38
C LEU A 415 2.73 -27.59 -10.77
N PRO A 416 2.20 -26.77 -11.69
CA PRO A 416 2.91 -26.37 -12.90
C PRO A 416 4.27 -25.71 -12.57
N PRO A 417 5.31 -25.85 -13.41
CA PRO A 417 6.66 -25.37 -13.08
C PRO A 417 6.76 -23.88 -12.72
N ALA A 418 5.95 -23.03 -13.37
CA ALA A 418 5.92 -21.59 -13.09
C ALA A 418 5.44 -21.23 -11.68
N PHE A 419 4.77 -22.18 -11.00
CA PHE A 419 4.20 -22.02 -9.67
C PHE A 419 4.94 -22.82 -8.60
N ASN A 420 6.07 -23.45 -8.93
CA ASN A 420 6.81 -24.33 -8.02
C ASN A 420 7.33 -23.59 -6.77
N TRP A 421 7.31 -22.25 -6.75
CA TRP A 421 7.57 -21.44 -5.56
C TRP A 421 6.60 -21.74 -4.40
N ALA A 422 5.40 -22.26 -4.67
CA ALA A 422 4.44 -22.69 -3.65
C ALA A 422 4.47 -24.18 -3.33
N ALA A 423 5.45 -24.94 -3.84
CA ALA A 423 5.45 -26.41 -3.73
C ALA A 423 5.44 -26.94 -2.28
N ASN A 424 5.87 -26.13 -1.32
CA ASN A 424 5.94 -26.50 0.11
C ASN A 424 4.83 -25.88 0.96
N THR A 425 3.89 -25.15 0.37
CA THR A 425 2.77 -24.54 1.11
C THR A 425 1.70 -25.59 1.40
N THR A 426 1.48 -25.91 2.67
CA THR A 426 0.43 -26.87 3.07
C THR A 426 -0.97 -26.22 3.09
N VAL A 427 -2.05 -27.01 3.12
CA VAL A 427 -3.40 -26.47 3.34
C VAL A 427 -3.51 -25.79 4.71
N ALA A 428 -2.76 -26.29 5.71
CA ALA A 428 -2.70 -25.67 7.03
C ALA A 428 -2.04 -24.28 6.98
N ASP A 429 -0.94 -24.14 6.24
CA ASP A 429 -0.30 -22.85 5.99
C ASP A 429 -1.23 -21.90 5.25
N GLN A 430 -1.87 -22.35 4.18
CA GLN A 430 -2.88 -21.58 3.44
C GLN A 430 -3.99 -21.06 4.36
N ALA A 431 -4.58 -21.95 5.17
CA ALA A 431 -5.66 -21.57 6.08
C ALA A 431 -5.20 -20.56 7.14
N LEU A 432 -4.02 -20.76 7.73
CA LEU A 432 -3.43 -19.85 8.70
C LEU A 432 -3.15 -18.47 8.09
N TRP A 433 -2.48 -18.43 6.93
CA TRP A 433 -2.06 -17.21 6.28
C TRP A 433 -3.22 -16.41 5.70
N LEU A 434 -4.27 -17.06 5.20
CA LEU A 434 -5.52 -16.38 4.84
C LEU A 434 -6.14 -15.67 6.06
N GLY A 435 -6.22 -16.34 7.21
CA GLY A 435 -6.70 -15.72 8.44
C GLY A 435 -5.87 -14.51 8.86
N GLN A 436 -4.54 -14.65 8.88
CA GLN A 436 -3.60 -13.58 9.23
C GLN A 436 -3.66 -12.40 8.23
N ALA A 437 -3.84 -12.67 6.93
CA ALA A 437 -3.97 -11.63 5.92
C ALA A 437 -5.29 -10.85 6.08
N VAL A 438 -6.37 -11.52 6.49
CA VAL A 438 -7.62 -10.84 6.84
C VAL A 438 -7.48 -10.02 8.13
N GLU A 439 -6.73 -10.49 9.13
CA GLU A 439 -6.40 -9.70 10.32
C GLU A 439 -5.59 -8.43 9.96
N ILE A 440 -4.61 -8.55 9.05
CA ILE A 440 -3.89 -7.41 8.49
C ILE A 440 -4.85 -6.49 7.74
N SER A 441 -5.77 -7.02 6.93
CA SER A 441 -6.79 -6.23 6.20
C SER A 441 -7.62 -5.36 7.16
N ILE A 442 -8.08 -5.96 8.27
CA ILE A 442 -8.84 -5.28 9.33
C ILE A 442 -8.05 -4.09 9.90
N SER A 443 -6.73 -4.21 10.02
CA SER A 443 -5.87 -3.15 10.54
C SER A 443 -5.38 -2.12 9.50
N HIS A 444 -5.58 -2.34 8.19
CA HIS A 444 -4.90 -1.59 7.11
C HIS A 444 -5.78 -0.85 6.09
N SER A 445 -6.93 -0.28 6.49
CA SER A 445 -7.83 0.43 5.55
C SER A 445 -8.23 -0.41 4.32
N VAL A 446 -8.39 -1.72 4.51
CA VAL A 446 -8.90 -2.65 3.50
C VAL A 446 -10.39 -2.90 3.76
N PRO A 447 -11.32 -2.13 3.19
CA PRO A 447 -12.75 -2.28 3.44
C PRO A 447 -13.35 -3.56 2.84
N LEU A 448 -12.69 -4.15 1.85
CA LEU A 448 -13.12 -5.36 1.17
C LEU A 448 -11.92 -6.25 0.87
N ALA A 449 -12.00 -7.49 1.32
CA ALA A 449 -11.07 -8.56 0.95
C ALA A 449 -11.87 -9.73 0.35
N ILE A 450 -11.51 -10.16 -0.86
CA ILE A 450 -12.12 -11.29 -1.55
C ILE A 450 -11.11 -12.43 -1.59
N VAL A 451 -11.45 -13.55 -0.96
CA VAL A 451 -10.66 -14.78 -1.07
C VAL A 451 -10.70 -15.29 -2.51
N TYR A 452 -9.52 -15.43 -3.10
CA TYR A 452 -9.31 -16.14 -4.36
C TYR A 452 -8.82 -17.54 -4.00
N ASN A 453 -9.64 -18.59 -4.10
CA ASN A 453 -11.07 -18.59 -4.46
C ASN A 453 -11.85 -19.56 -3.57
N VAL A 454 -13.17 -19.65 -3.73
CA VAL A 454 -14.00 -20.53 -2.91
C VAL A 454 -13.87 -21.97 -3.36
N ASP A 455 -14.09 -22.26 -4.64
CA ASP A 455 -14.44 -23.61 -5.09
C ASP A 455 -14.01 -23.99 -6.51
N PHE A 456 -12.98 -23.34 -7.06
CA PHE A 456 -12.44 -23.75 -8.36
C PHE A 456 -11.75 -25.11 -8.21
N ARG A 457 -12.08 -26.06 -9.09
CA ARG A 457 -11.67 -27.48 -8.93
C ARG A 457 -10.65 -27.96 -9.95
N LYS A 458 -10.33 -27.14 -10.95
CA LYS A 458 -9.43 -27.50 -12.03
C LYS A 458 -8.22 -26.59 -12.07
N TYR A 459 -7.08 -27.18 -12.37
CA TYR A 459 -5.97 -26.42 -12.95
C TYR A 459 -6.31 -26.22 -14.41
N GLU A 460 -6.14 -25.01 -14.90
CA GLU A 460 -6.41 -24.70 -16.29
C GLU A 460 -5.36 -25.36 -17.18
N PRO A 461 -5.73 -25.78 -18.41
CA PRO A 461 -4.81 -26.47 -19.33
C PRO A 461 -3.59 -25.64 -19.73
N ASP A 462 -3.66 -24.31 -19.59
CA ASP A 462 -2.58 -23.36 -19.85
C ASP A 462 -1.58 -23.24 -18.70
N GLY A 463 -1.83 -23.93 -17.58
CA GLY A 463 -0.92 -24.03 -16.44
C GLY A 463 -1.25 -23.11 -15.29
N ASP A 464 -2.43 -22.47 -15.25
CA ASP A 464 -2.91 -21.73 -14.09
C ASP A 464 -3.51 -22.67 -13.01
N PRO A 465 -2.88 -22.80 -11.82
CA PRO A 465 -3.32 -23.74 -10.79
C PRO A 465 -4.43 -23.16 -9.90
N GLN A 466 -5.47 -22.57 -10.49
CA GLN A 466 -6.53 -21.87 -9.75
C GLN A 466 -7.17 -22.73 -8.64
N ALA A 467 -7.30 -24.04 -8.85
CA ALA A 467 -7.85 -24.93 -7.83
C ALA A 467 -6.98 -25.07 -6.57
N GLY A 468 -5.68 -24.78 -6.65
CA GLY A 468 -4.78 -24.83 -5.51
C GLY A 468 -5.07 -23.71 -4.51
N TYR A 469 -5.63 -22.60 -4.99
CA TYR A 469 -6.08 -21.47 -4.20
C TYR A 469 -7.47 -21.67 -3.55
N ALA A 470 -8.24 -22.68 -3.99
CA ALA A 470 -9.58 -22.90 -3.49
C ALA A 470 -9.58 -23.28 -1.99
N ILE A 471 -10.39 -22.59 -1.18
CA ILE A 471 -10.54 -22.93 0.25
C ILE A 471 -11.39 -24.19 0.46
N MET A 472 -12.29 -24.50 -0.48
CA MET A 472 -12.97 -25.79 -0.54
C MET A 472 -12.02 -26.82 -1.15
N ARG A 473 -11.62 -27.81 -0.35
CA ARG A 473 -10.68 -28.85 -0.77
C ARG A 473 -11.38 -29.99 -1.51
N PRO A 474 -10.65 -30.78 -2.32
CA PRO A 474 -11.25 -31.89 -3.08
C PRO A 474 -11.98 -32.94 -2.24
N ASP A 475 -11.61 -33.10 -0.97
CA ASP A 475 -12.25 -34.00 -0.01
C ASP A 475 -13.53 -33.41 0.62
N GLY A 476 -13.92 -32.19 0.24
CA GLY A 476 -15.08 -31.47 0.74
C GLY A 476 -14.84 -30.69 2.04
N THR A 477 -13.62 -30.73 2.59
CA THR A 477 -13.26 -29.94 3.77
C THR A 477 -13.00 -28.47 3.42
N CYS A 478 -13.05 -27.59 4.43
CA CYS A 478 -12.66 -26.19 4.29
C CYS A 478 -11.91 -25.71 5.54
N PRO A 479 -10.62 -26.06 5.70
CA PRO A 479 -9.83 -25.66 6.87
C PRO A 479 -9.75 -24.13 7.03
N ALA A 480 -9.65 -23.40 5.92
CA ALA A 480 -9.62 -21.93 5.95
C ALA A 480 -10.95 -21.31 6.42
N CYS A 481 -12.09 -21.98 6.23
CA CYS A 481 -13.38 -21.45 6.67
C CYS A 481 -13.41 -21.24 8.19
N ASP A 482 -12.86 -22.17 8.97
CA ASP A 482 -12.89 -22.06 10.43
C ASP A 482 -11.91 -20.97 10.92
N THR A 483 -10.72 -20.86 10.29
CA THR A 483 -9.75 -19.79 10.61
C THR A 483 -10.31 -18.41 10.26
N LEU A 484 -10.89 -18.25 9.07
CA LEU A 484 -11.50 -16.99 8.63
C LEU A 484 -12.70 -16.63 9.50
N GLY A 485 -13.55 -17.60 9.82
CA GLY A 485 -14.70 -17.43 10.72
C GLY A 485 -14.27 -16.89 12.09
N ALA A 486 -13.20 -17.45 12.67
CA ALA A 486 -12.66 -16.99 13.94
C ALA A 486 -12.17 -15.52 13.89
N VAL A 487 -11.45 -15.13 12.82
CA VAL A 487 -10.98 -13.75 12.63
C VAL A 487 -12.17 -12.79 12.43
N MET A 488 -13.21 -13.23 11.72
CA MET A 488 -14.41 -12.44 11.44
C MET A 488 -15.46 -12.49 12.57
N GLY A 489 -15.21 -13.24 13.65
CA GLY A 489 -16.11 -13.35 14.81
C GLY A 489 -17.41 -14.13 14.54
N LYS A 490 -17.33 -15.24 13.81
CA LYS A 490 -18.47 -16.12 13.48
C LYS A 490 -18.56 -17.39 14.31
#